data_AF-A0A0G4M2R8-F1
#
_entry.id   AF-A0A0G4M2R8-F1
#
_cell.length_a   1.000
_cell.length_b   1.000
_cell.length_c   1.000
_cell.angle_alpha   90.00
_cell.angle_beta   90.00
_cell.angle_gamma   90.00
#
_symmetry.space_group_name_H-M   'P 1'
#
loop_
_entity.id
_entity.type
_entity.pdbx_description
1 polymer ?
#
loop_
_entity_poly.entity_id
_entity_poly.type
_entity_poly.pdbx_seq_one_letter_code
_entity_poly.pdbx_strand_id
1 'polypeptide(L)'
;MPSFKTNALLSAVAGAASVMAHGHVESIIADGTQYEAFGLSNAYNANHAPLVGWSTTALDNGFVAPSAFGTGDIACHRGATNAEGTAVVAAGGEIFLQWDTWPESHKGPVIDYLASCGSGDCTTVDKASLEFFKIAE
;
A
#
# COMPACT_ATOMS: atom_id res chain seq x y z
N MET A 1 5.47 36.60 51.90
CA MET A 1 4.84 36.07 50.67
C MET A 1 5.44 36.79 49.47
N PRO A 2 6.08 36.08 48.56
CA PRO A 2 5.85 36.32 47.13
C PRO A 2 5.60 34.99 46.42
N SER A 3 4.40 34.82 45.88
CA SER A 3 4.10 34.97 44.45
C SER A 3 4.57 33.75 43.65
N PHE A 4 3.69 32.75 43.58
CA PHE A 4 3.76 31.68 42.58
C PHE A 4 3.69 32.32 41.19
N LYS A 5 4.75 32.21 40.40
CA LYS A 5 4.73 32.49 38.97
C LYS A 5 4.62 31.17 38.21
N THR A 6 3.38 30.80 37.89
CA THR A 6 3.04 29.78 36.92
C THR A 6 3.34 30.33 35.54
N ASN A 7 4.43 29.90 34.89
CA ASN A 7 4.69 30.24 33.48
C ASN A 7 4.80 28.96 32.63
N ALA A 8 3.64 28.65 32.04
CA ALA A 8 3.41 28.06 30.72
C ALA A 8 4.23 26.83 30.30
N LEU A 9 3.58 25.66 30.30
CA LEU A 9 3.89 24.60 29.34
C LEU A 9 3.74 25.16 27.92
N LEU A 10 4.83 25.18 27.15
CA LEU A 10 4.75 25.26 25.69
C LEU A 10 4.21 23.92 25.19
N SER A 11 2.90 23.83 24.98
CA SER A 11 2.32 22.79 24.14
C SER A 11 2.73 23.08 22.69
N ALA A 12 3.72 22.35 22.18
CA ALA A 12 4.01 22.31 20.75
C ALA A 12 2.77 21.73 20.04
N VAL A 13 2.02 22.59 19.34
CA VAL A 13 0.99 22.15 18.41
C VAL A 13 1.72 21.49 17.24
N ALA A 14 1.88 20.17 17.31
CA ALA A 14 2.18 19.36 16.14
C ALA A 14 0.93 19.40 15.25
N GLY A 15 0.89 20.33 14.31
CA GLY A 15 -0.11 20.30 13.24
C GLY A 15 0.09 19.01 12.46
N ALA A 16 -0.85 18.07 12.60
CA ALA A 16 -0.92 16.92 11.72
C ALA A 16 -1.19 17.45 10.31
N ALA A 17 -0.13 17.55 9.49
CA ALA A 17 -0.31 17.79 8.07
C ALA A 17 -1.08 16.58 7.51
N SER A 18 -2.35 16.79 7.18
CA SER A 18 -3.13 15.82 6.42
C SER A 18 -2.59 15.83 5.00
N VAL A 19 -1.61 14.98 4.73
CA VAL A 19 -1.19 14.69 3.36
C VAL A 19 -2.26 13.81 2.74
N MET A 20 -2.92 14.29 1.68
CA MET A 20 -3.88 13.51 0.92
C MET A 20 -3.16 12.94 -0.30
N ALA A 21 -2.43 11.84 -0.10
CA ALA A 21 -1.79 11.12 -1.21
C ALA A 21 -2.87 10.43 -2.03
N HIS A 22 -2.90 10.73 -3.33
CA HIS A 22 -3.83 10.15 -4.28
C HIS A 22 -3.06 9.55 -5.45
N GLY A 23 -3.17 8.24 -5.61
CA GLY A 23 -2.59 7.48 -6.71
C GLY A 23 -2.65 5.99 -6.40
N HIS A 24 -2.59 5.17 -7.44
CA HIS A 24 -2.53 3.73 -7.34
C HIS A 24 -1.73 3.14 -8.50
N VAL A 25 -1.32 1.88 -8.35
CA VAL A 25 -0.70 1.12 -9.44
C VAL A 25 -1.82 0.65 -10.37
N GLU A 26 -1.78 1.04 -11.64
CA GLU A 26 -2.77 0.66 -12.65
C GLU A 26 -2.38 -0.61 -13.40
N SER A 27 -1.07 -0.87 -13.54
CA SER A 27 -0.57 -2.10 -14.14
C SER A 27 0.82 -2.46 -13.64
N ILE A 28 1.18 -3.74 -13.78
CA ILE A 28 2.53 -4.22 -13.58
C ILE A 28 3.07 -4.87 -14.85
N ILE A 29 4.36 -4.76 -15.09
CA ILE A 29 5.06 -5.48 -16.16
C ILE A 29 6.09 -6.39 -15.49
N ALA A 30 5.81 -7.69 -15.50
CA ALA A 30 6.62 -8.74 -14.89
C ALA A 30 7.30 -9.55 -16.01
N ASP A 31 8.64 -9.49 -16.09
CA ASP A 31 9.43 -10.12 -17.17
C ASP A 31 8.88 -9.82 -18.58
N GLY A 32 8.47 -8.56 -18.80
CA GLY A 32 7.92 -8.09 -20.08
C GLY A 32 6.44 -8.44 -20.32
N THR A 33 5.79 -9.19 -19.44
CA THR A 33 4.34 -9.48 -19.51
C THR A 33 3.58 -8.44 -18.70
N GLN A 34 2.64 -7.74 -19.34
CA GLN A 34 1.79 -6.76 -18.67
C GLN A 34 0.58 -7.43 -18.02
N TYR A 35 0.28 -7.03 -16.79
CA TYR A 35 -0.90 -7.43 -16.03
C TYR A 35 -1.62 -6.19 -15.51
N GLU A 36 -2.94 -6.17 -15.64
CA GLU A 36 -3.79 -5.16 -15.02
C GLU A 36 -3.76 -5.32 -13.49
N ALA A 37 -3.64 -4.20 -12.77
CA ALA A 37 -3.75 -4.16 -11.32
C ALA A 37 -5.18 -3.77 -10.90
N PHE A 38 -5.49 -3.90 -9.61
CA PHE A 38 -6.82 -3.54 -9.11
C PHE A 38 -7.04 -2.02 -9.15
N GLY A 39 -8.09 -1.59 -9.84
CA GLY A 39 -8.52 -0.18 -9.90
C GLY A 39 -10.03 -0.01 -9.83
N LEU A 40 -10.50 1.23 -9.98
CA LEU A 40 -11.92 1.59 -9.90
C LEU A 40 -12.80 0.86 -10.91
N SER A 41 -12.31 0.64 -12.14
CA SER A 41 -13.01 -0.11 -13.18
C SER A 41 -13.41 -1.50 -12.69
N ASN A 42 -12.49 -2.18 -12.01
CA ASN A 42 -12.65 -3.56 -11.55
C ASN A 42 -13.46 -3.60 -10.25
N ALA A 43 -13.29 -2.62 -9.37
CA ALA A 43 -14.05 -2.48 -8.13
C ALA A 43 -15.57 -2.43 -8.36
N TYR A 44 -16.03 -1.87 -9.48
CA TYR A 44 -17.46 -1.77 -9.84
C TYR A 44 -17.92 -2.73 -10.93
N ASN A 45 -17.01 -3.55 -11.49
CA ASN A 45 -17.34 -4.53 -12.51
C ASN A 45 -16.70 -5.88 -12.18
N ALA A 46 -17.47 -6.77 -11.56
CA ALA A 46 -17.01 -8.13 -11.22
C ALA A 46 -16.72 -9.03 -12.45
N ASN A 47 -17.04 -8.59 -13.68
CA ASN A 47 -16.74 -9.31 -14.91
C ASN A 47 -15.40 -8.83 -15.49
N HIS A 48 -14.29 -9.11 -14.79
CA HIS A 48 -12.92 -8.89 -15.26
C HIS A 48 -12.12 -10.20 -15.25
N ALA A 49 -10.99 -10.23 -15.95
CA ALA A 49 -10.05 -11.35 -15.82
C ALA A 49 -9.41 -11.36 -14.42
N PRO A 50 -8.89 -12.51 -13.95
CA PRO A 50 -8.18 -12.56 -12.67
C PRO A 50 -7.04 -11.54 -12.61
N LEU A 51 -7.06 -10.68 -11.59
CA LEU A 51 -6.05 -9.65 -11.38
C LEU A 51 -4.94 -10.18 -10.47
N VAL A 52 -3.74 -9.63 -10.65
CA VAL A 52 -2.54 -9.96 -9.84
C VAL A 52 -2.31 -8.97 -8.69
N GLY A 53 -2.98 -7.82 -8.73
CA GLY A 53 -3.04 -6.88 -7.61
C GLY A 53 -4.12 -7.27 -6.60
N TRP A 54 -3.85 -7.11 -5.32
CA TRP A 54 -4.85 -7.32 -4.26
C TRP A 54 -6.00 -6.32 -4.42
N SER A 55 -7.23 -6.75 -4.12
CA SER A 55 -8.35 -5.81 -4.07
C SER A 55 -8.20 -4.88 -2.86
N THR A 56 -8.89 -3.73 -2.86
CA THR A 56 -8.91 -2.81 -1.72
C THR A 56 -10.22 -2.01 -1.68
N THR A 57 -10.57 -1.48 -0.51
CA THR A 57 -11.66 -0.52 -0.34
C THR A 57 -11.21 0.94 -0.45
N ALA A 58 -9.94 1.20 -0.78
CA ALA A 58 -9.36 2.53 -0.99
C ALA A 58 -9.77 3.19 -2.32
N LEU A 59 -11.08 3.23 -2.60
CA LEU A 59 -11.65 3.77 -3.85
C LEU A 59 -11.58 5.31 -3.96
N ASP A 60 -11.13 5.96 -2.89
CA ASP A 60 -10.81 7.39 -2.84
C ASP A 60 -9.38 7.68 -3.33
N ASN A 61 -8.64 6.69 -3.85
CA ASN A 61 -7.20 6.76 -4.15
C ASN A 61 -6.33 7.10 -2.93
N GLY A 62 -6.89 7.02 -1.71
CA GLY A 62 -6.24 7.51 -0.51
C GLY A 62 -5.14 6.60 0.05
N PHE A 63 -4.69 6.91 1.26
CA PHE A 63 -3.56 6.28 1.93
C PHE A 63 -3.97 5.57 3.23
N VAL A 64 -3.05 4.80 3.81
CA VAL A 64 -3.15 4.29 5.18
C VAL A 64 -2.46 5.27 6.12
N ALA A 65 -3.21 5.89 7.03
CA ALA A 65 -2.66 6.86 7.98
C ALA A 65 -1.86 6.17 9.11
N PRO A 66 -0.90 6.88 9.74
CA PRO A 66 -0.10 6.33 10.85
C PRO A 66 -0.91 5.75 12.01
N SER A 67 -2.12 6.27 12.27
CA SER A 67 -3.02 5.74 13.29
C SER A 67 -3.50 4.31 13.02
N ALA A 68 -3.38 3.82 11.77
CA ALA A 68 -3.74 2.48 11.36
C ALA A 68 -2.53 1.54 11.17
N PHE A 69 -1.30 1.98 11.50
CA PHE A 69 -0.10 1.13 11.35
C PHE A 69 -0.11 -0.11 12.26
N GLY A 70 -0.93 -0.12 13.32
CA GLY A 70 -1.16 -1.30 14.15
C GLY A 70 -2.26 -2.24 13.65
N THR A 71 -2.85 -1.98 12.47
CA THR A 71 -3.94 -2.79 11.90
C THR A 71 -3.45 -3.54 10.66
N GLY A 72 -4.26 -4.50 10.19
CA GLY A 72 -3.99 -5.20 8.94
C GLY A 72 -4.05 -4.30 7.68
N ASP A 73 -4.53 -3.06 7.78
CA ASP A 73 -4.61 -2.17 6.61
C ASP A 73 -3.24 -1.82 6.06
N ILE A 74 -2.20 -1.75 6.89
CA ILE A 74 -0.86 -1.37 6.42
C ILE A 74 -0.17 -2.45 5.57
N ALA A 75 -0.60 -3.72 5.68
CA ALA A 75 0.06 -4.83 5.00
C ALA A 75 -0.14 -4.81 3.46
N CYS A 76 -1.37 -4.55 3.00
CA CYS A 76 -1.70 -4.51 1.55
C CYS A 76 -2.75 -3.43 1.22
N HIS A 77 -2.87 -2.36 2.02
CA HIS A 77 -3.92 -1.34 2.00
C HIS A 77 -5.26 -1.73 2.67
N ARG A 78 -6.14 -0.73 2.80
CA ARG A 78 -7.43 -0.78 3.48
C ARG A 78 -8.33 -1.86 2.90
N GLY A 79 -8.89 -2.69 3.77
CA GLY A 79 -9.86 -3.73 3.37
C GLY A 79 -9.32 -4.72 2.33
N ALA A 80 -7.99 -4.85 2.20
CA ALA A 80 -7.44 -5.61 1.10
C ALA A 80 -7.69 -7.11 1.21
N THR A 81 -8.09 -7.73 0.11
CA THR A 81 -8.25 -9.19 -0.04
C THR A 81 -7.28 -9.72 -1.09
N ASN A 82 -6.92 -10.99 -0.96
CA ASN A 82 -6.01 -11.67 -1.86
C ASN A 82 -6.39 -11.45 -3.33
N ALA A 83 -5.38 -11.30 -4.17
CA ALA A 83 -5.52 -11.29 -5.62
C ALA A 83 -6.04 -12.65 -6.11
N GLU A 84 -6.70 -12.66 -7.27
CA GLU A 84 -7.23 -13.88 -7.89
C GLU A 84 -6.19 -14.62 -8.74
N GLY A 85 -5.12 -13.92 -9.13
CA GLY A 85 -4.04 -14.44 -9.97
C GLY A 85 -2.66 -14.15 -9.40
N THR A 86 -1.64 -14.73 -10.06
CA THR A 86 -0.22 -14.53 -9.74
C THR A 86 0.54 -14.19 -11.02
N ALA A 87 1.47 -13.23 -10.95
CA ALA A 87 2.43 -12.98 -12.02
C ALA A 87 3.70 -13.81 -11.80
N VAL A 88 4.22 -14.43 -12.86
CA VAL A 88 5.43 -15.26 -12.79
C VAL A 88 6.63 -14.39 -13.16
N VAL A 89 7.65 -14.38 -12.30
CA VAL A 89 8.89 -13.65 -12.48
C VAL A 89 10.05 -14.58 -12.16
N ALA A 90 11.07 -14.62 -13.01
CA ALA A 90 12.29 -15.34 -12.75
C ALA A 90 13.08 -14.69 -11.61
N ALA A 91 13.83 -15.47 -10.82
CA ALA A 91 14.77 -14.89 -9.87
C ALA A 91 15.82 -14.04 -10.62
N GLY A 92 15.95 -12.76 -10.25
CA GLY A 92 16.76 -11.78 -10.97
C GLY A 92 16.05 -11.11 -12.16
N GLY A 93 14.78 -11.44 -12.40
CA GLY A 93 13.90 -10.72 -13.31
C GLY A 93 13.49 -9.35 -12.77
N GLU A 94 12.79 -8.58 -13.61
CA GLU A 94 12.38 -7.21 -13.31
C GLU A 94 10.86 -7.08 -13.24
N ILE A 95 10.38 -6.25 -12.32
CA ILE A 95 8.98 -5.86 -12.18
C ILE A 95 8.90 -4.34 -12.28
N PHE A 96 8.13 -3.84 -13.25
CA PHE A 96 7.82 -2.42 -13.36
C PHE A 96 6.40 -2.17 -12.85
N LEU A 97 6.24 -1.25 -11.91
CA LEU A 97 4.94 -0.82 -11.39
C LEU A 97 4.57 0.51 -12.04
N GLN A 98 3.49 0.54 -12.80
CA GLN A 98 2.99 1.74 -13.44
C GLN A 98 1.92 2.39 -12.55
N TRP A 99 2.21 3.59 -12.07
CA TRP A 99 1.27 4.41 -11.31
C TRP A 99 0.42 5.26 -12.25
N ASP A 100 -0.86 5.46 -11.89
CA ASP A 100 -1.77 6.35 -12.62
C ASP A 100 -1.31 7.82 -12.52
N THR A 101 -0.95 8.24 -11.31
CA THR A 101 -0.51 9.58 -10.99
C THR A 101 0.41 9.58 -9.77
N TRP A 102 1.31 10.56 -9.74
CA TRP A 102 2.14 10.85 -8.57
C TRP A 102 2.34 12.36 -8.46
N PRO A 103 1.60 13.07 -7.61
CA PRO A 103 1.73 14.52 -7.50
C PRO A 103 3.11 14.94 -7.00
N GLU A 104 3.72 15.96 -7.61
CA GLU A 104 5.09 16.43 -7.24
C GLU A 104 5.23 16.82 -5.76
N SER A 105 4.13 17.25 -5.13
CA SER A 105 4.09 17.60 -3.70
C SER A 105 4.25 16.39 -2.77
N HIS A 106 4.03 15.17 -3.25
CA HIS A 106 4.08 13.94 -2.47
C HIS A 106 5.49 13.33 -2.54
N LYS A 107 6.45 14.05 -1.95
CA LYS A 107 7.84 13.61 -1.87
C LYS A 107 8.00 12.64 -0.70
N GLY A 108 8.57 11.48 -0.97
CA GLY A 108 8.82 10.44 0.02
C GLY A 108 9.65 9.30 -0.57
N PRO A 109 10.06 8.35 0.27
CA PRO A 109 10.74 7.15 -0.20
C PRO A 109 9.76 6.23 -0.95
N VAL A 110 10.32 5.39 -1.82
CA VAL A 110 9.65 4.21 -2.39
C VAL A 110 10.39 3.00 -1.82
N ILE A 111 9.67 2.03 -1.27
CA ILE A 111 10.26 0.90 -0.56
C ILE A 111 9.53 -0.37 -0.99
N ASP A 112 10.29 -1.40 -1.34
CA ASP A 112 9.76 -2.67 -1.81
C ASP A 112 10.07 -3.80 -0.84
N TYR A 113 9.08 -4.65 -0.64
CA TYR A 113 9.15 -5.82 0.24
C TYR A 113 8.64 -7.05 -0.48
N LEU A 114 9.14 -8.21 -0.07
CA LEU A 114 8.55 -9.51 -0.39
C LEU A 114 8.19 -10.22 0.91
N ALA A 115 7.18 -11.09 0.83
CA ALA A 115 6.84 -12.03 1.89
C ALA A 115 6.53 -13.38 1.24
N SER A 116 6.96 -14.47 1.87
CA SER A 116 6.60 -15.81 1.39
C SER A 116 5.14 -16.11 1.74
N CYS A 117 4.37 -16.64 0.78
CA CYS A 117 3.06 -17.22 1.03
C CYS A 117 3.15 -18.65 1.63
N GLY A 118 4.35 -19.08 2.04
CA GLY A 118 4.65 -20.43 2.50
C GLY A 118 4.70 -21.42 1.34
N SER A 119 4.29 -22.66 1.61
CA SER A 119 4.11 -23.70 0.59
C SER A 119 2.77 -23.61 -0.15
N GLY A 120 1.93 -22.63 0.20
CA GLY A 120 0.59 -22.45 -0.34
C GLY A 120 0.52 -21.42 -1.47
N ASP A 121 -0.67 -21.23 -2.01
CA ASP A 121 -0.97 -20.24 -3.03
C ASP A 121 -1.27 -18.87 -2.38
N CYS A 122 -0.62 -17.81 -2.88
CA CYS A 122 -0.84 -16.44 -2.46
C CYS A 122 -2.29 -15.97 -2.66
N THR A 123 -3.07 -16.61 -3.54
CA THR A 123 -4.52 -16.34 -3.69
C THR A 123 -5.35 -16.68 -2.44
N THR A 124 -4.76 -17.39 -1.46
CA THR A 124 -5.44 -17.84 -0.24
C THR A 124 -4.68 -17.57 1.06
N VAL A 125 -3.53 -16.88 1.00
CA VAL A 125 -2.69 -16.62 2.19
C VAL A 125 -3.41 -15.71 3.20
N ASP A 126 -3.30 -16.02 4.49
CA ASP A 126 -3.70 -15.08 5.53
C ASP A 126 -2.72 -13.90 5.55
N LYS A 127 -3.20 -12.72 5.16
CA LYS A 127 -2.40 -11.47 5.14
C LYS A 127 -1.73 -11.18 6.50
N ALA A 128 -2.36 -11.56 7.61
CA ALA A 128 -1.80 -11.33 8.95
C ALA A 128 -0.58 -12.23 9.25
N SER A 129 -0.36 -13.29 8.46
CA SER A 129 0.77 -14.20 8.60
C SER A 129 2.00 -13.82 7.77
N LEU A 130 1.88 -12.80 6.91
CA LEU A 130 2.96 -12.41 6.01
C LEU A 130 4.12 -11.73 6.77
N GLU A 131 5.30 -12.34 6.68
CA GLU A 131 6.54 -11.79 7.22
C GLU A 131 7.34 -11.11 6.11
N PHE A 132 7.23 -9.78 6.05
CA PHE A 132 7.86 -8.96 5.02
C PHE A 132 9.36 -8.76 5.26
N PHE A 133 10.17 -9.03 4.24
CA PHE A 133 11.58 -8.65 4.17
C PHE A 133 11.79 -7.64 3.04
N LYS A 134 12.64 -6.63 3.31
CA LYS A 134 12.92 -5.55 2.36
C LYS A 134 13.80 -6.05 1.22
N ILE A 135 13.51 -5.59 0.00
CA ILE A 135 14.32 -5.87 -1.20
C ILE A 135 14.90 -4.63 -1.88
N ALA A 136 14.28 -3.46 -1.71
CA ALA A 136 14.77 -2.17 -2.23
C ALA A 136 14.26 -0.98 -1.40
N GLU A 137 14.97 0.16 -1.44
CA GLU A 137 14.61 1.48 -0.87
C GLU A 137 15.34 2.64 -1.58
#